data_AF-A0AAD7W637-F1
#
_entry.id   AF-A0AAD7W637-F1
#
_cell.length_a   1.000
_cell.length_b   1.000
_cell.length_c   1.000
_cell.angle_alpha   90.00
_cell.angle_beta   90.00
_cell.angle_gamma   90.00
#
_symmetry.space_group_name_H-M   'P 1'
#
loop_
_entity.id
_entity.type
_entity.pdbx_description
1 polymer ?
#
loop_
_entity_poly.entity_id
_entity_poly.type
_entity_poly.pdbx_seq_one_letter_code
_entity_poly.pdbx_strand_id
1 'polypeptide(L)'
;MKKPQAQKTRGRPSTPTSPAEQEQPLLKQAMERHPLPEVQMDMMDHMPNYDDKLEGTRCKQPFCSGKTQVYCDKCKVNLCFVPHRNCFKAAHRK
;
A
#
# COMPACT_ATOMS: atom_id res chain seq x y z
N MET A 1 28.95 -37.75 22.80
CA MET A 1 27.83 -38.70 22.99
C MET A 1 26.51 -37.93 22.97
N LYS A 2 25.48 -38.51 22.36
CA LYS A 2 24.23 -37.85 21.89
C LYS A 2 23.21 -37.63 23.03
N LYS A 3 22.40 -36.57 22.88
CA LYS A 3 21.33 -36.06 23.77
C LYS A 3 20.31 -37.12 24.25
N PRO A 4 19.65 -36.90 25.40
CA PRO A 4 18.29 -37.34 25.62
C PRO A 4 17.28 -36.17 25.65
N GLN A 5 16.23 -36.33 24.85
CA GLN A 5 14.93 -35.66 24.90
C GLN A 5 13.99 -36.69 25.57
N ALA A 6 12.90 -36.43 26.28
CA ALA A 6 12.03 -35.30 26.51
C ALA A 6 11.24 -35.59 27.81
N GLN A 7 10.46 -34.63 28.33
CA GLN A 7 9.05 -34.88 28.70
C GLN A 7 8.35 -33.53 28.96
N LYS A 8 7.27 -33.28 28.20
CA LYS A 8 6.37 -32.15 28.37
C LYS A 8 5.49 -32.40 29.59
N THR A 9 5.38 -31.42 30.47
CA THR A 9 4.13 -31.14 31.18
C THR A 9 3.73 -29.68 30.93
N ARG A 10 2.58 -29.52 30.28
CA ARG A 10 1.83 -28.25 30.20
C ARG A 10 1.16 -28.09 31.57
N GLY A 11 1.58 -27.10 32.35
CA GLY A 11 0.94 -26.76 33.62
C GLY A 11 1.79 -25.75 34.38
N ARG A 12 1.21 -24.58 34.66
CA ARG A 12 1.83 -23.45 35.35
C ARG A 12 1.97 -23.75 36.84
N PRO A 13 3.18 -23.77 37.44
CA PRO A 13 3.30 -23.76 38.90
C PRO A 13 2.91 -22.37 39.39
N SER A 14 1.83 -22.30 40.17
CA SER A 14 1.41 -21.08 40.86
C SER A 14 2.21 -20.89 42.15
N THR A 15 2.95 -19.80 42.24
CA THR A 15 3.38 -19.22 43.53
C THR A 15 2.75 -17.83 43.66
N PRO A 16 2.01 -17.52 44.75
CA PRO A 16 1.52 -16.18 45.04
C PRO A 16 2.54 -15.39 45.88
N THR A 17 2.32 -14.07 46.01
CA THR A 17 3.02 -13.05 46.84
C THR A 17 4.04 -12.23 46.01
N SER A 18 3.95 -10.90 45.82
CA SER A 18 3.40 -9.80 46.64
C SER A 18 2.94 -8.60 45.76
N PRO A 19 2.30 -7.56 46.35
CA PRO A 19 1.44 -6.60 45.65
C PRO A 19 2.10 -5.25 45.32
N ALA A 20 1.34 -4.46 44.52
CA ALA A 20 1.51 -3.07 44.11
C ALA A 20 2.28 -2.86 42.80
N GLU A 21 1.56 -2.49 41.74
CA GLU A 21 1.61 -1.12 41.21
C GLU A 21 0.58 -0.91 40.09
N GLN A 22 -0.33 0.03 40.38
CA GLN A 22 -0.86 1.07 39.51
C GLN A 22 -1.71 0.69 38.28
N GLU A 23 -3.00 1.00 38.43
CA GLU A 23 -3.97 1.14 37.36
C GLU A 23 -3.50 2.17 36.32
N GLN A 24 -3.40 1.75 35.06
CA GLN A 24 -3.40 2.64 33.91
C GLN A 24 -4.67 2.32 33.13
N PRO A 25 -5.63 3.25 32.98
CA PRO A 25 -6.73 3.02 32.05
C PRO A 25 -6.11 2.96 30.64
N LEU A 26 -6.17 1.77 30.02
CA LEU A 26 -5.82 1.60 28.61
C LEU A 26 -6.67 2.59 27.80
N LEU A 27 -6.05 3.68 27.36
CA LEU A 27 -6.63 4.56 26.36
C LEU A 27 -6.88 3.69 25.13
N LYS A 28 -8.16 3.34 24.90
CA LYS A 28 -8.57 2.67 23.66
C LYS A 28 -8.18 3.60 22.53
N GLN A 29 -7.15 3.19 21.80
CA GLN A 29 -6.60 3.85 20.64
C GLN A 29 -7.76 4.24 19.73
N ALA A 30 -7.91 5.53 19.44
CA ALA A 30 -8.95 6.02 18.56
C ALA A 30 -8.84 5.27 17.24
N MET A 31 -9.84 4.46 16.92
CA MET A 31 -9.91 3.72 15.66
C MET A 31 -9.83 4.73 14.52
N GLU A 32 -8.81 4.61 13.66
CA GLU A 32 -8.68 5.46 12.48
C GLU A 32 -9.98 5.36 11.68
N ARG A 33 -10.66 6.50 11.52
CA ARG A 33 -11.89 6.56 10.72
C ARG A 33 -11.49 6.42 9.27
N HIS A 34 -11.62 5.22 8.72
CA HIS A 34 -11.53 5.03 7.27
C HIS A 34 -12.64 5.87 6.59
N PRO A 35 -12.31 6.57 5.50
CA PRO A 35 -13.31 7.30 4.73
C PRO A 35 -14.37 6.33 4.20
N LEU A 36 -15.61 6.81 4.10
CA LEU A 36 -16.74 6.04 3.60
C LEU A 36 -16.42 5.50 2.19
N PRO A 37 -16.84 4.26 1.84
CA PRO A 37 -16.53 3.65 0.55
C PRO A 37 -16.91 4.52 -0.65
N GLU A 38 -18.02 5.27 -0.54
CA GLU A 38 -18.49 6.20 -1.58
C GLU A 38 -17.49 7.33 -1.85
N VAL A 39 -16.82 7.84 -0.80
CA VAL A 39 -15.78 8.89 -0.91
C VAL A 39 -14.46 8.31 -1.45
N GLN A 40 -14.21 7.01 -1.27
CA GLN A 40 -13.04 6.35 -1.86
C GLN A 40 -13.17 6.15 -3.37
N MET A 41 -14.40 6.06 -3.89
CA MET A 41 -14.69 5.72 -5.27
C MET A 41 -15.08 6.93 -6.14
N ASP A 42 -15.26 8.12 -5.55
CA ASP A 42 -15.71 9.27 -6.32
C ASP A 42 -14.55 10.09 -6.90
N MET A 43 -14.53 10.07 -8.23
CA MET A 43 -13.91 11.03 -9.15
C MET A 43 -12.38 10.92 -9.30
N MET A 44 -11.98 10.42 -10.48
CA MET A 44 -10.63 10.40 -11.07
C MET A 44 -9.84 9.08 -10.94
N ASP A 45 -10.44 7.95 -11.33
CA ASP A 45 -9.76 6.64 -11.51
C ASP A 45 -8.79 6.60 -12.71
N HIS A 46 -7.93 7.59 -12.84
CA HIS A 46 -6.82 7.55 -13.78
C HIS A 46 -5.61 6.94 -13.08
N MET A 47 -5.57 5.62 -12.97
CA MET A 47 -4.43 4.89 -12.42
C MET A 47 -3.39 4.59 -13.50
N PRO A 48 -2.10 4.90 -13.28
CA PRO A 48 -1.03 4.44 -14.16
C PRO A 48 -0.80 2.93 -13.97
N ASN A 49 -0.75 2.20 -15.07
CA ASN A 49 -0.42 0.78 -15.12
C ASN A 49 0.66 0.53 -16.17
N TYR A 50 1.37 -0.58 -16.05
CA TYR A 50 2.45 -0.96 -16.96
C TYR A 50 1.96 -1.99 -17.96
N ASP A 51 2.35 -1.79 -19.21
CA ASP A 51 2.14 -2.77 -20.28
C ASP A 51 3.27 -3.81 -20.25
N ASP A 52 2.96 -5.07 -20.52
CA ASP A 52 3.95 -6.17 -20.55
C ASP A 52 4.84 -6.13 -21.80
N LYS A 53 4.66 -5.13 -22.67
CA LYS A 53 5.45 -4.96 -23.89
C LYS A 53 6.89 -4.60 -23.57
N LEU A 54 7.83 -5.37 -24.12
CA LEU A 54 9.27 -5.11 -24.10
C LEU A 54 9.64 -3.72 -24.64
N GLU A 55 8.91 -3.24 -25.64
CA GLU A 55 9.12 -1.90 -26.21
C GLU A 55 8.10 -0.88 -25.68
N GLY A 56 8.61 0.27 -25.21
CA GLY A 56 7.77 1.39 -24.81
C GLY A 56 7.06 2.06 -25.99
N THR A 57 5.75 2.32 -25.83
CA THR A 57 4.93 3.02 -26.82
C THR A 57 5.15 4.53 -26.75
N ARG A 58 4.96 5.24 -27.87
CA ARG A 58 5.08 6.71 -27.90
C ARG A 58 4.00 7.37 -27.03
N CYS A 59 4.41 8.33 -26.21
CA CYS A 59 3.51 9.16 -25.40
C CYS A 59 2.49 9.89 -26.28
N LYS A 60 1.22 9.87 -25.87
CA LYS A 60 0.10 10.50 -26.60
C LYS A 60 -0.13 11.97 -26.25
N GLN A 61 0.66 12.54 -25.33
CA GLN A 61 0.52 13.94 -24.95
C GLN A 61 1.12 14.86 -26.03
N PRO A 62 0.41 15.94 -26.44
CA PRO A 62 0.94 16.90 -27.42
C PRO A 62 2.29 17.47 -26.95
N PHE A 63 3.21 17.64 -27.90
CA PHE A 63 4.59 18.10 -27.66
C PHE A 63 5.50 17.11 -26.89
N CYS A 64 5.05 15.87 -26.65
CA CYS A 64 5.90 14.81 -26.11
C CYS A 64 6.35 13.83 -27.20
N SER A 65 7.65 13.57 -27.29
CA SER A 65 8.24 12.53 -28.15
C SER A 65 8.78 11.33 -27.37
N GLY A 66 8.53 11.28 -26.06
CA GLY A 66 9.00 10.20 -25.19
C GLY A 66 8.33 8.86 -25.48
N LYS A 67 9.04 7.76 -25.20
CA LYS A 67 8.50 6.41 -25.15
C LYS A 67 8.22 6.00 -23.70
N THR A 68 7.14 5.28 -23.46
CA THR A 68 6.72 4.83 -22.14
C THR A 68 5.95 3.52 -22.22
N GLN A 69 6.14 2.66 -21.22
CA GLN A 69 5.32 1.46 -21.00
C GLN A 69 4.12 1.75 -20.09
N VAL A 70 4.05 2.96 -19.53
CA VAL A 70 2.96 3.35 -18.62
C VAL A 70 1.77 3.80 -19.42
N TYR A 71 0.61 3.25 -19.12
CA TYR A 71 -0.68 3.67 -19.67
C TYR A 71 -1.68 3.96 -18.55
N CYS A 72 -2.70 4.75 -18.86
CA CYS A 72 -3.81 4.97 -17.94
C CYS A 72 -4.82 3.83 -18.08
N ASP A 73 -5.22 3.20 -16.98
CA ASP A 73 -6.15 2.07 -17.04
C ASP A 73 -7.54 2.43 -17.55
N LYS A 74 -8.00 3.65 -17.26
CA LYS A 74 -9.31 4.15 -17.69
C LYS A 74 -9.31 4.68 -19.12
N CYS A 75 -8.28 5.43 -19.51
CA CYS A 75 -8.19 6.04 -20.84
C CYS A 75 -7.51 5.14 -21.88
N LYS A 76 -6.79 4.09 -21.45
CA LYS A 76 -5.95 3.22 -22.28
C LYS A 76 -4.98 4.00 -23.18
N VAL A 77 -4.46 5.13 -22.68
CA VAL A 77 -3.46 5.97 -23.35
C VAL A 77 -2.10 5.86 -22.68
N ASN A 78 -1.04 5.72 -23.48
CA ASN A 78 0.34 5.73 -23.00
C ASN A 78 0.80 7.16 -22.71
N LEU A 79 1.22 7.42 -21.47
CA LEU A 79 1.61 8.74 -20.99
C LEU A 79 2.84 8.63 -20.09
N CYS A 80 3.78 9.55 -20.27
CA CYS A 80 4.99 9.59 -19.47
C CYS A 80 4.66 9.81 -17.98
N PHE A 81 5.15 8.90 -17.13
CA PHE A 81 5.12 9.01 -15.67
C PHE A 81 6.55 9.01 -15.12
N VAL A 82 7.32 10.05 -15.47
CA VAL A 82 8.69 10.23 -15.00
C VAL A 82 8.84 11.60 -14.30
N PRO A 83 9.76 11.75 -13.33
CA PRO A 83 9.89 12.99 -12.54
C PRO A 83 10.05 14.25 -13.40
N HIS A 84 10.83 14.17 -14.47
CA HIS A 84 11.13 15.30 -15.35
C HIS A 84 10.04 15.59 -16.39
N ARG A 85 9.17 14.61 -16.70
CA ARG A 85 8.14 14.70 -17.75
C ARG A 85 6.90 13.94 -17.31
N ASN A 86 6.05 14.60 -16.53
CA ASN A 86 4.81 14.01 -16.03
C ASN A 86 3.62 14.36 -16.94
N CYS A 87 3.60 13.76 -18.13
CA CYS A 87 2.50 13.88 -19.07
C CYS A 87 1.21 13.27 -18.52
N PHE A 88 1.31 12.28 -17.63
CA PHE A 88 0.17 11.66 -16.99
C PHE A 88 -0.67 12.66 -16.19
N LYS A 89 -0.03 13.50 -15.36
CA LYS A 89 -0.73 14.58 -14.64
C LYS A 89 -1.32 15.62 -15.59
N ALA A 90 -0.55 16.05 -16.60
CA ALA A 90 -0.99 17.07 -17.56
C ALA A 90 -2.21 16.64 -18.39
N ALA A 91 -2.36 15.34 -18.67
CA ALA A 91 -3.48 14.81 -19.44
C ALA A 91 -4.77 14.66 -18.60
N HIS A 92 -4.66 14.44 -17.29
CA HIS A 92 -5.79 14.07 -16.43
C HIS A 92 -6.17 15.10 -15.37
N ARG A 93 -5.31 16.06 -15.03
CA ARG A 93 -5.68 17.22 -14.20
C ARG A 93 -6.15 18.35 -15.11
N LYS A 94 -7.46 18.53 -15.20
CA LYS A 94 -8.12 19.78 -15.62
C LYS A 94 -8.95 20.30 -14.46
#